data_AF-A0A6G2PRY8-F1
#
_entry.id   AF-A0A6G2PRY8-F1
#
_cell.length_a   1.000
_cell.length_b   1.000
_cell.length_c   1.000
_cell.angle_alpha   90.00
_cell.angle_beta   90.00
_cell.angle_gamma   90.00
#
_symmetry.space_group_name_H-M   'P 1'
#
loop_
_entity.id
_entity.type
_entity.pdbx_description
1 polymer ?
#
loop_
_entity_poly.entity_id
_entity_poly.type
_entity_poly.pdbx_seq_one_letter_code
_entity_poly.pdbx_strand_id
1 'polypeptide(L)'
;RGRHDLTARAYRVSPASNRIGLRTEGPALERAREGELPSEGMVLGAVQVPPDGRPVVFLADHPTTGGYPVIAVVHPPDLPAAAQAPPGTPVRFVPVGRH
;
A
#
# COMPACT_ATOMS: atom_id res chain seq x y z
N ARG A 1 -9.42 -0.27 13.09
CA ARG A 1 -8.44 0.81 13.38
C ARG A 1 -7.57 1.09 12.16
N GLY A 2 -6.78 0.12 11.66
CA GLY A 2 -5.89 0.31 10.50
C GLY A 2 -6.48 0.98 9.25
N ARG A 3 -7.69 0.61 8.78
CA ARG A 3 -8.30 1.25 7.58
C ARG A 3 -8.60 2.73 7.79
N HIS A 4 -9.08 3.09 8.98
CA HIS A 4 -9.33 4.49 9.33
C HIS A 4 -8.01 5.27 9.34
N ASP A 5 -6.98 4.71 9.97
CA ASP A 5 -5.67 5.33 10.10
C ASP A 5 -4.99 5.52 8.73
N LEU A 6 -5.10 4.54 7.83
CA LEU A 6 -4.61 4.64 6.45
C LEU A 6 -5.18 5.87 5.73
N THR A 7 -6.46 6.17 5.93
CA THR A 7 -7.14 7.29 5.26
C THR A 7 -7.01 8.63 6.01
N ALA A 8 -6.69 8.59 7.30
CA ALA A 8 -6.54 9.78 8.14
C ALA A 8 -5.13 10.39 8.05
N ARG A 9 -4.13 9.61 7.64
CA ARG A 9 -2.71 9.99 7.66
C ARG A 9 -2.23 10.43 6.27
N ALA A 10 -1.17 11.24 6.26
CA ALA A 10 -0.45 11.65 5.06
C ALA A 10 0.88 10.90 4.98
N TYR A 11 1.27 10.54 3.76
CA TYR A 11 2.47 9.79 3.44
C TYR A 11 3.29 10.52 2.39
N ARG A 12 4.52 10.06 2.17
CA ARG A 12 5.35 10.44 1.02
C ARG A 12 5.83 9.19 0.30
N VAL A 13 6.05 9.29 -1.01
CA VAL A 13 6.72 8.22 -1.76
C VAL A 13 8.15 8.08 -1.26
N SER A 14 8.53 6.87 -0.86
CA SER A 14 9.90 6.56 -0.44
C SER A 14 10.82 6.43 -1.65
N PRO A 15 12.11 6.81 -1.54
CA PRO A 15 13.14 6.51 -2.53
C PRO A 15 13.32 5.01 -2.82
N ALA A 16 12.87 4.13 -1.93
CA ALA A 16 12.91 2.68 -2.13
C ALA A 16 11.80 2.14 -3.06
N SER A 17 10.95 3.01 -3.60
CA SER A 17 9.88 2.64 -4.54
C SER A 17 10.45 2.23 -5.90
N ASN A 18 9.83 1.24 -6.52
CA ASN A 18 10.22 0.74 -7.85
C ASN A 18 9.01 0.09 -8.54
N ARG A 19 9.25 -0.61 -9.66
CA ARG A 19 8.18 -1.26 -10.44
C ARG A 19 7.43 -2.39 -9.71
N ILE A 20 7.98 -2.92 -8.61
CA ILE A 20 7.33 -3.91 -7.76
C ILE A 20 6.30 -3.23 -6.85
N GLY A 21 6.64 -2.07 -6.28
CA GLY A 21 5.72 -1.34 -5.43
C GLY A 21 6.11 0.09 -5.11
N LEU A 22 5.09 0.92 -4.93
CA LEU A 22 5.21 2.24 -4.32
C LEU A 22 5.26 2.06 -2.82
N ARG A 23 6.41 2.38 -2.24
CA ARG A 23 6.65 2.32 -0.79
C ARG A 23 6.41 3.69 -0.20
N THR A 24 5.84 3.73 0.99
CA THR A 24 5.55 4.99 1.68
C THR A 24 6.49 5.25 2.85
N GLU A 25 6.75 6.53 3.09
CA GLU A 25 7.30 7.06 4.32
C GLU A 25 6.22 7.83 5.08
N GLY A 26 6.34 7.86 6.41
CA GLY A 26 5.39 8.51 7.30
C GLY A 26 4.97 7.62 8.46
N PRO A 27 3.79 7.89 9.05
CA PRO A 27 3.36 7.25 10.29
C PRO A 27 2.99 5.77 10.08
N ALA A 28 3.65 4.89 10.83
CA ALA A 28 3.41 3.44 10.82
C ALA A 28 2.00 3.10 11.29
N LEU A 29 1.29 2.27 10.52
CA LEU A 29 -0.02 1.75 10.89
C LEU A 29 0.14 0.64 11.93
N GLU A 30 -0.71 0.66 12.95
CA GLU A 30 -0.84 -0.47 13.86
C GLU A 30 -1.47 -1.65 13.11
N ARG A 31 -0.74 -2.76 13.06
CA ARG A 31 -1.24 -3.99 12.48
C ARG A 31 -2.25 -4.63 13.43
N ALA A 32 -3.44 -4.94 12.94
CA ALA A 32 -4.41 -5.72 13.71
C ALA A 32 -3.99 -7.20 13.86
N ARG A 33 -3.00 -7.65 13.05
CA ARG A 33 -2.40 -8.98 13.08
C ARG A 33 -0.88 -8.84 13.06
N GLU A 34 -0.23 -9.33 14.11
CA GLU A 34 1.22 -9.20 14.29
C GLU A 34 2.01 -10.23 13.47
N GLY A 35 1.45 -11.43 13.26
CA GLY A 35 2.06 -12.51 12.48
C GLY A 35 1.97 -12.31 10.97
N GLU A 36 2.76 -13.08 10.23
CA GLU A 36 2.61 -13.25 8.78
C GLU A 36 1.32 -14.02 8.44
N LEU A 37 0.82 -13.83 7.23
CA LEU A 37 -0.29 -14.59 6.67
C LEU A 37 0.25 -15.79 5.90
N PRO A 38 -0.51 -16.91 5.82
CA PRO A 38 -0.28 -17.91 4.78
C PRO A 38 -0.18 -17.21 3.43
N SER A 39 0.71 -17.65 2.54
CA SER A 39 0.86 -17.04 1.22
C SER A 39 -0.47 -17.03 0.48
N GLU A 40 -1.01 -15.84 0.27
CA GLU A 40 -2.25 -15.60 -0.47
C GLU A 40 -1.94 -14.94 -1.81
N GLY A 41 -2.80 -15.16 -2.80
CA GLY A 41 -2.68 -14.55 -4.12
C GLY A 41 -2.76 -13.03 -4.03
N MET A 42 -1.82 -12.34 -4.67
CA MET A 42 -1.76 -10.87 -4.69
C MET A 42 -2.31 -10.31 -5.99
N VAL A 43 -2.99 -9.18 -5.86
CA VAL A 43 -3.57 -8.45 -6.99
C VAL A 43 -2.86 -7.13 -7.19
N LEU A 44 -2.88 -6.65 -8.44
CA LEU A 44 -2.35 -5.33 -8.76
C LEU A 44 -3.09 -4.25 -7.95
N GLY A 45 -2.34 -3.32 -7.36
CA GLY A 45 -2.88 -2.29 -6.49
C GLY A 45 -3.13 -2.71 -5.06
N ALA A 46 -2.86 -3.97 -4.67
CA ALA A 46 -2.96 -4.39 -3.28
C ALA A 46 -2.08 -3.51 -2.39
N VAL A 47 -2.65 -3.04 -1.27
CA VAL A 47 -1.96 -2.23 -0.27
C VAL A 47 -1.59 -3.13 0.90
N GLN A 48 -0.35 -3.57 0.93
CA GLN A 48 0.18 -4.37 2.04
C GLN A 48 0.69 -3.48 3.18
N VAL A 49 0.63 -4.01 4.40
CA VAL A 49 1.24 -3.41 5.59
C VAL A 49 2.29 -4.40 6.15
N PRO A 50 3.58 -4.22 5.80
CA PRO A 50 4.69 -5.02 6.33
C PRO A 50 4.90 -4.78 7.84
N PRO A 51 5.84 -5.50 8.49
CA PRO A 51 6.10 -5.37 9.93
C PRO A 51 6.48 -3.96 10.39
N ASP A 52 7.05 -3.13 9.52
CA ASP A 52 7.37 -1.71 9.80
C ASP A 52 6.13 -0.80 9.82
N GLY A 53 4.95 -1.34 9.48
CA GLY A 53 3.67 -0.65 9.47
C GLY A 53 3.50 0.35 8.31
N ARG A 54 4.44 0.42 7.36
CA ARG A 54 4.39 1.41 6.27
C ARG A 54 3.70 0.83 5.04
N PRO A 55 2.60 1.44 4.56
CA PRO A 55 1.89 0.94 3.38
C PRO A 55 2.80 0.77 2.15
N VAL A 56 2.61 -0.33 1.44
CA VAL A 56 3.20 -0.60 0.13
C VAL A 56 2.09 -0.90 -0.87
N VAL A 57 2.00 -0.12 -1.95
CA VAL A 57 1.08 -0.39 -3.07
C VAL A 57 1.80 -1.26 -4.08
N PHE A 58 1.28 -2.44 -4.39
CA PHE A 58 1.83 -3.32 -5.41
C PHE A 58 1.55 -2.82 -6.83
N LEU A 59 2.60 -2.82 -7.64
CA LEU A 59 2.62 -2.29 -9.01
C LEU A 59 2.88 -3.42 -10.03
N ALA A 60 3.23 -3.07 -11.28
CA ALA A 60 3.22 -3.98 -12.42
C ALA A 60 4.06 -5.25 -12.23
N ASP A 61 5.14 -5.18 -11.46
CA ASP A 61 6.08 -6.28 -11.27
C ASP A 61 5.91 -6.93 -9.88
N HIS A 62 4.74 -6.80 -9.25
CA HIS A 62 4.47 -7.38 -7.93
C HIS A 62 4.55 -8.93 -7.95
N PRO A 63 4.89 -9.56 -6.80
CA PRO A 63 4.85 -11.01 -6.70
C PRO A 63 3.42 -11.54 -6.74
N THR A 64 3.21 -12.71 -7.31
CA THR A 64 1.88 -13.36 -7.39
C THR A 64 1.34 -13.77 -6.02
N THR A 65 2.19 -13.85 -5.00
CA THR A 65 1.81 -14.18 -3.62
C THR A 65 2.46 -13.22 -2.62
N GLY A 66 1.86 -13.10 -1.43
CA GLY A 66 2.39 -12.26 -0.36
C GLY A 66 2.00 -12.78 1.03
N GLY A 67 2.87 -12.51 2.01
CA GLY A 67 2.71 -12.94 3.40
C GLY A 67 2.31 -11.84 4.38
N TYR A 68 2.04 -10.62 3.89
CA TYR A 68 1.66 -9.48 4.74
C TYR A 68 0.19 -9.11 4.58
N PRO A 69 -0.47 -8.60 5.65
CA PRO A 69 -1.85 -8.17 5.58
C PRO A 69 -2.09 -7.13 4.48
N VAL A 70 -3.07 -7.39 3.62
CA VAL A 70 -3.61 -6.43 2.66
C VAL A 70 -4.75 -5.65 3.33
N ILE A 71 -4.63 -4.32 3.36
CA ILE A 71 -5.59 -3.44 4.05
C ILE A 71 -6.59 -2.77 3.10
N ALA A 72 -6.22 -2.65 1.82
CA ALA A 72 -7.03 -2.06 0.75
C ALA A 72 -6.49 -2.48 -0.62
N VAL A 73 -7.22 -2.14 -1.69
CA VAL A 73 -6.74 -2.23 -3.08
C VAL A 73 -6.97 -0.87 -3.73
N VAL A 74 -5.94 -0.33 -4.39
CA VAL A 74 -6.02 0.91 -5.16
C VAL A 74 -6.85 0.68 -6.42
N HIS A 75 -7.76 1.61 -6.72
CA HIS A 75 -8.63 1.51 -7.88
C HIS A 75 -7.79 1.55 -9.17
N PRO A 76 -8.05 0.70 -10.18
CA PRO A 76 -7.15 0.57 -11.34
C PRO A 76 -6.83 1.87 -12.09
N PRO A 77 -7.79 2.80 -12.32
CA PRO A 77 -7.54 4.13 -12.87
C PRO A 77 -6.51 4.99 -12.13
N ASP A 78 -6.29 4.76 -10.83
CA ASP A 78 -5.36 5.55 -10.01
C ASP A 78 -3.93 4.99 -10.02
N LEU A 79 -3.76 3.74 -10.50
CA LEU A 79 -2.46 3.06 -10.52
C LEU A 79 -1.42 3.72 -11.44
N PRO A 80 -1.75 4.23 -12.63
CA PRO A 80 -0.77 4.92 -13.47
C PRO A 80 -0.15 6.13 -12.76
N ALA A 81 -0.97 6.92 -12.05
CA ALA A 81 -0.49 8.06 -11.28
C ALA A 81 0.43 7.60 -10.13
N ALA A 82 0.05 6.55 -9.40
CA ALA A 82 0.89 5.96 -8.37
C ALA A 82 2.23 5.44 -8.94
N ALA A 83 2.20 4.74 -10.07
CA ALA A 83 3.40 4.17 -10.70
C ALA A 83 4.40 5.22 -11.21
N GLN A 84 3.94 6.45 -11.47
CA GLN A 84 4.77 7.55 -11.97
C GLN A 84 5.20 8.55 -10.88
N ALA A 85 4.77 8.36 -9.63
CA ALA A 85 5.04 9.30 -8.55
C ALA A 85 6.53 9.25 -8.12
N PRO A 86 7.30 10.35 -8.22
CA PRO A 86 8.70 10.36 -7.80
C PRO A 86 8.84 10.35 -6.27
N PRO A 87 10.03 9.97 -5.74
CA PRO A 87 10.33 10.07 -4.32
C PRO A 87 10.04 11.47 -3.74
N GLY A 88 9.49 11.51 -2.53
CA GLY A 88 9.08 12.74 -1.85
C GLY A 88 7.67 13.24 -2.18
N THR A 89 7.03 12.70 -3.24
CA THR A 89 5.66 13.04 -3.62
C THR A 89 4.68 12.78 -2.47
N PRO A 90 3.87 13.76 -2.05
CA PRO A 90 2.83 13.54 -1.04
C PRO A 90 1.76 12.55 -1.55
N VAL A 91 1.36 11.62 -0.69
CA VAL A 91 0.34 10.60 -0.98
C VAL A 91 -0.68 10.55 0.16
N ARG A 92 -1.95 10.43 -0.19
CA ARG A 92 -3.04 10.16 0.76
C ARG A 92 -4.00 9.14 0.16
N PHE A 93 -4.41 8.17 0.97
CA PHE A 93 -5.42 7.19 0.59
C PHE A 93 -6.81 7.74 0.86
N VAL A 94 -7.70 7.65 -0.12
CA VAL A 94 -9.10 8.07 -0.01
C VAL A 94 -9.99 6.87 -0.29
N PRO A 95 -10.96 6.56 0.59
CA PRO A 95 -11.90 5.48 0.32
C PRO A 95 -12.81 5.89 -0.85
N VAL A 96 -12.94 5.02 -1.84
CA VAL A 96 -13.95 5.17 -2.88
C VAL A 96 -15.32 4.74 -2.33
N GLY A 97 -16.36 5.50 -2.65
CA GLY A 97 -17.74 5.11 -2.36
C GLY A 97 -18.08 3.81 -3.09
N ARG A 98 -18.99 3.01 -2.54
CA ARG A 98 -19.53 1.85 -3.27
C ARG A 98 -20.40 2.37 -4.41
N HIS A 99 -20.06 2.00 -5.64
CA HIS A 99 -20.99 2.08 -6.78
C HIS A 99 -22.10 1.05 -6.60
#